data_AF-A0A932M977-F1
#
_entry.id   AF-A0A932M977-F1
#
_cell.length_a   1.000
_cell.length_b   1.000
_cell.length_c   1.000
_cell.angle_alpha   90.00
_cell.angle_beta   90.00
_cell.angle_gamma   90.00
#
_symmetry.space_group_name_H-M   'P 1'
#
loop_
_entity.id
_entity.type
_entity.pdbx_description
1 polymer ?
#
loop_
_entity_poly.entity_id
_entity_poly.type
_entity_poly.pdbx_seq_one_letter_code
_entity_poly.pdbx_strand_id
1 'polypeptide(L)' 'MFNKTVLTNDIRILSHEMADTRSVSLGIWVENGSRHESRHQNGISHFIEHLL' A
#
# COMPACT_ATOMS: atom_id res chain seq x y z
N MET A 1 -5.09 -16.63 11.47
CA MET A 1 -3.63 -16.53 11.28
C MET A 1 -3.34 -15.50 10.18
N PHE A 2 -2.28 -14.69 10.31
CA PHE A 2 -1.85 -13.79 9.23
C PHE A 2 -0.92 -14.54 8.28
N ASN A 3 -1.10 -14.36 6.98
CA ASN A 3 -0.28 -14.95 5.94
C ASN A 3 0.51 -13.86 5.21
N LYS A 4 1.77 -14.16 4.90
CA LYS A 4 2.65 -13.31 4.09
C LYS A 4 3.03 -14.05 2.82
N THR A 5 2.72 -13.45 1.68
CA THR A 5 3.13 -13.93 0.36
C THR A 5 4.01 -12.88 -0.30
N VAL A 6 5.12 -13.30 -0.90
CA VAL A 6 5.97 -12.44 -1.74
C VAL A 6 5.82 -12.93 -3.16
N LEU A 7 5.36 -12.06 -4.06
CA LEU A 7 5.20 -12.36 -5.48
C LEU A 7 6.55 -12.34 -6.21
N THR A 8 6.60 -12.84 -7.44
CA THR A 8 7.82 -12.87 -8.26
C THR A 8 8.32 -11.48 -8.67
N ASN A 9 7.49 -10.44 -8.53
CA ASN A 9 7.82 -9.03 -8.76
C ASN A 9 8.06 -8.25 -7.45
N ASP A 10 8.34 -8.96 -6.36
CA ASP A 10 8.65 -8.41 -5.02
C ASP A 10 7.49 -7.72 -4.28
N ILE A 11 6.27 -7.70 -4.84
CA ILE A 11 5.10 -7.22 -4.11
C ILE A 11 4.83 -8.14 -2.92
N ARG A 12 4.66 -7.52 -1.75
CA ARG A 12 4.36 -8.19 -0.49
C ARG A 12 2.85 -8.12 -0.22
N ILE A 13 2.21 -9.28 -0.07
CA ILE A 13 0.81 -9.39 0.32
C ILE A 13 0.75 -9.87 1.76
N LEU A 14 0.08 -9.10 2.62
CA LEU A 14 -0.33 -9.51 3.95
C LEU A 14 -1.83 -9.74 3.93
N SER A 15 -2.26 -10.93 4.33
CA SER A 15 -3.68 -11.29 4.35
C SER A 15 -4.05 -11.99 5.65
N HIS A 16 -5.33 -11.88 6.00
CA HIS A 16 -5.92 -12.59 7.13
C HIS A 16 -7.29 -13.09 6.71
N GLU A 17 -7.45 -14.41 6.68
CA GLU A 17 -8.73 -15.02 6.39
C GLU A 17 -9.60 -15.05 7.66
N MET A 18 -10.84 -14.58 7.52
CA MET A 18 -11.84 -14.53 8.58
C MET A 18 -13.13 -15.19 8.08
N ALA A 19 -13.30 -16.49 8.32
CA ALA A 19 -14.38 -17.31 7.76
C ALA A 19 -15.79 -16.77 8.07
N ASP A 20 -15.97 -16.09 9.20
CA ASP A 20 -17.27 -15.56 9.65
C ASP A 20 -17.61 -14.18 9.06
N THR A 21 -16.75 -13.62 8.20
CA THR A 21 -16.97 -12.30 7.58
C THR A 21 -17.47 -12.43 6.13
N ARG A 22 -18.34 -11.51 5.71
CA ARG A 22 -18.91 -11.48 4.35
C ARG A 22 -18.37 -10.35 3.47
N SER A 23 -17.30 -9.70 3.92
CA SER A 23 -16.69 -8.54 3.27
C SER A 23 -15.19 -8.57 3.47
N VAL A 24 -14.47 -7.89 2.60
CA VAL A 24 -13.02 -7.75 2.67
C VAL A 24 -12.65 -6.28 2.77
N SER A 25 -11.63 -5.96 3.57
CA SER A 25 -10.92 -4.68 3.51
C SER A 25 -9.60 -4.91 2.78
N LEU A 26 -9.28 -4.02 1.85
CA LEU A 26 -8.04 -4.03 1.09
C LEU A 26 -7.43 -2.64 1.15
N GLY A 27 -6.11 -2.57 1.24
CA GLY A 27 -5.34 -1.35 1.04
C GLY A 27 -4.13 -1.61 0.16
N ILE A 28 -3.58 -0.54 -0.40
CA ILE A 28 -2.31 -0.56 -1.11
C ILE A 28 -1.38 0.37 -0.34
N TRP A 29 -0.24 -0.17 0.11
CA TRP A 29 0.77 0.59 0.81
C TRP A 29 1.97 0.76 -0.11
N VAL A 30 2.26 2.02 -0.43
CA VAL A 30 3.47 2.41 -1.17
C VAL A 30 4.45 2.96 -0.14
N GLU A 31 5.68 2.41 -0.13
CA GLU A 31 6.75 2.86 0.75
C GLU A 31 7.38 4.18 0.23
N ASN A 32 6.53 5.21 0.08
CA ASN A 32 6.89 6.53 -0.41
C ASN A 32 6.10 7.63 0.34
N GLY A 33 6.50 8.89 0.20
CA GLY A 33 5.85 10.04 0.83
C GLY A 33 6.74 11.26 0.90
N SER A 34 6.29 12.32 1.57
CA SER A 34 6.98 13.63 1.63
C SER A 34 8.46 13.57 2.02
N ARG A 35 8.84 12.62 2.90
CA ARG A 35 10.23 12.41 3.31
C ARG A 35 11.20 12.00 2.19
N HIS A 36 10.67 11.50 1.07
CA HIS A 36 11.45 11.05 -0.09
C HIS A 36 11.46 12.09 -1.21
N GLU A 37 10.78 13.22 -1.01
CA GLU A 37 10.68 14.27 -2.02
C GLU A 37 11.91 15.18 -1.97
N SER A 38 12.38 15.57 -3.15
CA SER A 38 13.30 16.69 -3.27
C SER A 38 12.56 18.01 -3.04
N ARG A 39 13.30 19.08 -2.74
CA ARG A 39 12.70 20.41 -2.49
C ARG A 39 11.86 20.92 -3.67
N HIS A 40 12.25 20.61 -4.91
CA HIS A 40 11.53 21.05 -6.11
C HIS A 40 10.28 20.21 -6.42
N GLN A 41 10.11 19.07 -5.74
CA GLN A 41 8.98 18.14 -5.89
C GLN A 41 8.06 18.15 -4.66
N ASN A 42 8.21 19.09 -3.73
CA ASN A 42 7.45 19.11 -2.48
C ASN A 42 5.94 19.06 -2.76
N GLY A 43 5.28 18.07 -2.15
CA GLY A 43 3.85 17.81 -2.27
C GLY A 43 3.48 16.82 -3.38
N ILE A 44 4.42 16.33 -4.19
CA ILE A 44 4.11 15.47 -5.35
C ILE A 44 3.47 14.14 -4.93
N SER A 45 3.87 13.54 -3.81
CA SER A 45 3.32 12.25 -3.36
C SER A 45 1.85 12.38 -2.98
N HIS A 46 1.51 13.45 -2.26
CA HIS A 46 0.13 13.77 -1.90
C HIS A 46 -0.68 14.21 -3.13
N PHE A 47 -0.06 14.97 -4.03
CA PHE A 47 -0.70 15.33 -5.29
C PHE A 47 -1.05 14.10 -6.12
N ILE A 48 -0.14 13.13 -6.23
CA ILE A 48 -0.40 11.84 -6.90
C ILE A 48 -1.52 11.08 -6.19
N GLU A 49 -1.53 11.02 -4.86
CA GLU A 49 -2.60 10.37 -4.10
C GLU A 49 -3.98 10.94 -4.47
N HIS A 50 -4.12 12.26 -4.59
CA HIS A 50 -5.35 12.91 -5.00
C HIS A 50 -5.79 12.61 -6.44
N LEU A 51 -4.88 12.18 -7.32
CA LEU A 51 -5.17 11.88 -8.72
C LEU A 51 -5.54 10.42 -8.98
N LEU A 52 -5.36 9.54 -7.98
CA LEU A 52 -5.61 8.10 -8.08
C LEU A 52 -7.05 7.71 -7.75
#